data_AF-A0A3B0YZ15-F1
#
_entry.id   AF-A0A3B0YZ15-F1
#
_cell.length_a   1.000
_cell.length_b   1.000
_cell.length_c   1.000
_cell.angle_alpha   90.00
_cell.angle_beta   90.00
_cell.angle_gamma   90.00
#
_symmetry.space_group_name_H-M   'P 1'
#
loop_
_entity.id
_entity.type
_entity.pdbx_description
1 polymer ?
#
loop_
_entity_poly.entity_id
_entity_poly.type
_entity_poly.pdbx_seq_one_letter_code
_entity_poly.pdbx_strand_id
1 'polypeptide(L)'
;MTDSQLKSGDGFKLENTAIETHNASIHSMVKYDLLGKLADNTKLIRKTIAEMLSGIQPAVFKQFKQNPEHFISEATRLINEQKATVIIEQLTYDETSDQHSIDIFTTGQSKQDFSKASQKLKNHIYDYVVTDSNIERAFVKELDTSAEVVVYAKLPRGFFIPTPVGDYNPDWAISFKEGSVKHIYFVAETKGSMSSMDLRAVEEKKIDCAKKFFDKINRKIGADKIKYDVVTDYVKLMEMVN
;
A
#
# COMPACT_ATOMS: atom_id res chain seq x y z
N MET A 1 -44.98 -10.61 -24.47
CA MET A 1 -43.59 -10.19 -24.69
C MET A 1 -43.13 -10.82 -25.98
N THR A 2 -42.91 -10.02 -27.02
CA THR A 2 -42.44 -10.51 -28.33
C THR A 2 -40.92 -10.52 -28.39
N ASP A 3 -40.33 -11.39 -29.22
CA ASP A 3 -38.87 -11.56 -29.36
C ASP A 3 -38.14 -10.25 -29.71
N SER A 4 -38.85 -9.33 -30.38
CA SER A 4 -38.37 -7.97 -30.67
C SER A 4 -38.23 -7.09 -29.43
N GLN A 5 -39.07 -7.27 -28.40
CA GLN A 5 -39.03 -6.49 -27.15
C GLN A 5 -37.91 -6.95 -26.20
N LEU A 6 -37.45 -8.20 -26.33
CA LEU A 6 -36.30 -8.72 -25.58
C LEU A 6 -34.97 -8.17 -26.11
N LYS A 7 -34.86 -7.92 -27.42
CA LYS A 7 -33.63 -7.42 -28.06
C LYS A 7 -33.39 -5.92 -27.87
N SER A 8 -34.44 -5.11 -27.63
CA SER A 8 -34.29 -3.66 -27.44
C SER A 8 -33.94 -3.23 -26.00
N GLY A 9 -33.92 -4.17 -25.05
CA GLY A 9 -33.67 -3.86 -23.63
C GLY A 9 -34.85 -3.23 -22.89
N ASP A 10 -35.98 -2.98 -23.58
CA ASP A 10 -37.19 -2.35 -23.01
C ASP A 10 -38.03 -3.31 -22.14
N GLY A 11 -37.64 -4.58 -22.05
CA GLY A 11 -38.38 -5.63 -21.33
C GLY A 11 -38.26 -5.59 -19.81
N PHE A 12 -37.33 -4.81 -19.25
CA PHE A 12 -37.11 -4.71 -17.80
C PHE A 12 -37.34 -3.28 -17.32
N LYS A 13 -38.58 -2.97 -16.91
CA LYS A 13 -38.84 -1.79 -16.08
C LYS A 13 -38.66 -2.17 -14.62
N LEU A 14 -37.66 -1.56 -13.97
CA LEU A 14 -37.49 -1.62 -12.52
C LEU A 14 -38.63 -0.80 -11.89
N GLU A 15 -39.70 -1.46 -11.44
CA GLU A 15 -40.85 -0.77 -10.86
C GLU A 15 -40.64 -0.38 -9.39
N ASN A 16 -39.88 -1.18 -8.63
CA ASN A 16 -39.54 -0.89 -7.23
C ASN A 16 -38.20 -1.54 -6.84
N THR A 17 -37.42 -0.84 -6.01
CA THR A 17 -36.24 -1.39 -5.34
C THR A 17 -36.52 -1.44 -3.85
N ALA A 18 -36.52 -2.64 -3.26
CA ALA A 18 -36.66 -2.82 -1.83
C ALA A 18 -35.39 -3.46 -1.26
N ILE A 19 -34.89 -2.90 -0.17
CA ILE A 19 -33.82 -3.53 0.63
C ILE A 19 -34.53 -4.49 1.58
N GLU A 20 -34.56 -5.78 1.25
CA GLU A 20 -35.02 -6.79 2.20
C GLU A 20 -33.98 -6.99 3.29
N THR A 21 -34.30 -6.53 4.50
CA THR A 21 -33.48 -6.81 5.68
C THR A 21 -33.79 -8.24 6.13
N HIS A 22 -33.00 -9.20 5.67
CA HIS A 22 -33.10 -10.58 6.15
C HIS A 22 -32.68 -10.67 7.62
N ASN A 23 -33.65 -10.61 8.54
CA ASN A 23 -33.49 -10.89 9.97
C ASN A 23 -33.50 -12.41 10.27
N ALA A 24 -32.99 -13.23 9.35
CA ALA A 24 -32.77 -14.64 9.62
C ALA A 24 -31.36 -14.79 10.18
N SER A 25 -31.25 -15.18 11.45
CA SER A 25 -29.99 -15.65 12.02
C SER A 25 -29.56 -16.89 11.24
N ILE A 26 -28.70 -16.73 10.24
CA ILE A 26 -28.02 -17.86 9.58
C ILE A 26 -27.04 -18.42 10.60
N HIS A 27 -27.55 -19.24 11.51
CA HIS A 27 -26.71 -20.04 12.37
C HIS A 27 -26.02 -21.08 11.49
N SER A 28 -24.77 -20.80 11.12
CA SER A 28 -23.93 -21.77 10.44
C SER A 28 -23.83 -23.04 11.29
N MET A 29 -24.27 -24.18 10.74
CA MET A 29 -24.11 -25.50 11.36
C MET A 29 -22.68 -26.03 11.29
N VAL A 30 -21.75 -25.27 10.70
CA VAL A 30 -20.35 -25.65 10.55
C VAL A 30 -19.62 -25.41 11.88
N LYS A 31 -18.94 -26.43 12.39
CA LYS A 31 -18.04 -26.27 13.55
C LYS A 31 -16.81 -25.47 13.10
N TYR A 32 -16.70 -24.24 13.60
CA TYR A 32 -15.55 -23.37 13.36
C TYR A 32 -14.47 -23.58 14.41
N ASP A 33 -13.24 -23.91 13.97
CA ASP A 33 -12.05 -23.78 14.82
C ASP A 33 -11.57 -22.33 14.82
N LEU A 34 -12.21 -21.50 15.65
CA LEU A 34 -11.87 -20.08 15.80
C LEU A 34 -10.40 -19.89 16.21
N LEU A 35 -9.92 -20.66 17.17
CA LEU A 35 -8.54 -20.53 17.67
C LEU A 35 -7.52 -20.97 16.63
N GLY A 36 -7.77 -22.06 15.91
CA GLY A 36 -6.91 -22.51 14.82
C GLY A 36 -6.85 -21.50 13.69
N LYS A 37 -7.99 -21.01 13.20
CA LYS A 37 -8.04 -20.03 12.11
C LYS A 37 -7.31 -18.74 12.46
N LEU A 38 -7.53 -18.21 13.65
CA LEU A 38 -6.82 -17.00 14.11
C LEU A 38 -5.32 -17.27 14.31
N ALA A 39 -4.93 -18.41 14.87
CA ALA A 39 -3.52 -18.79 15.03
C ALA A 39 -2.81 -18.90 13.68
N ASP A 40 -3.42 -19.57 12.70
CA ASP A 40 -2.86 -19.75 11.36
C ASP A 40 -2.67 -18.42 10.63
N ASN A 41 -3.64 -17.52 10.74
CA ASN A 41 -3.62 -16.23 10.04
C ASN A 41 -2.74 -15.17 10.72
N THR A 42 -2.57 -15.25 12.05
CA THR A 42 -1.79 -14.27 12.82
C THR A 42 -0.38 -14.76 13.18
N LYS A 43 -0.13 -16.07 13.01
CA LYS A 43 1.09 -16.77 13.44
C LYS A 43 1.34 -16.69 14.95
N LEU A 44 0.29 -16.49 15.75
CA LEU A 44 0.34 -16.53 17.20
C LEU A 44 -0.08 -17.89 17.74
N ILE A 45 0.41 -18.25 18.92
CA ILE A 45 0.01 -19.50 19.56
C ILE A 45 -1.44 -19.42 20.05
N ARG A 46 -2.14 -20.57 20.00
CA ARG A 46 -3.56 -20.68 20.43
C ARG A 46 -3.82 -20.12 21.84
N LYS A 47 -2.85 -20.28 22.76
CA LYS A 47 -2.95 -19.75 24.13
C LYS A 47 -3.13 -18.23 24.14
N THR A 48 -2.28 -17.50 23.40
CA THR A 48 -2.34 -16.04 23.31
C THR A 48 -3.63 -15.57 22.65
N ILE A 49 -4.09 -16.28 21.61
CA ILE A 49 -5.40 -15.99 20.98
C ILE A 49 -6.54 -16.18 21.99
N ALA A 50 -6.53 -17.26 22.77
CA ALA A 50 -7.54 -17.51 23.78
C ALA A 50 -7.54 -16.42 24.87
N GLU A 51 -6.37 -15.98 25.33
CA GLU A 51 -6.22 -14.87 26.27
C GLU A 51 -6.81 -13.57 25.69
N MET A 52 -6.48 -13.22 24.44
CA MET A 52 -7.05 -12.05 23.76
C MET A 52 -8.58 -12.13 23.66
N LEU A 53 -9.11 -13.26 23.18
CA LEU A 53 -10.56 -13.45 23.05
C LEU A 53 -11.28 -13.50 24.41
N SER A 54 -10.59 -13.88 25.49
CA SER A 54 -11.18 -13.84 26.84
C SER A 54 -11.31 -12.42 27.39
N GLY A 55 -10.52 -11.47 26.86
CA GLY A 55 -10.53 -10.07 27.27
C GLY A 55 -11.52 -9.18 26.51
N ILE A 56 -12.15 -9.67 25.44
CA ILE A 56 -13.11 -8.86 24.66
C ILE A 56 -14.49 -8.84 25.32
N GLN A 57 -15.24 -7.77 25.05
CA GLN A 57 -16.60 -7.64 25.58
C GLN A 57 -17.49 -8.81 25.08
N PRO A 58 -18.32 -9.41 25.96
CA PRO A 58 -19.19 -10.53 25.58
C PRO A 58 -20.12 -10.24 24.39
N ALA A 59 -20.58 -8.98 24.25
CA ALA A 59 -21.41 -8.55 23.14
C ALA A 59 -20.67 -8.60 21.79
N VAL A 60 -19.37 -8.27 21.78
CA VAL A 60 -18.52 -8.34 20.58
C VAL A 60 -18.25 -9.80 20.23
N PHE A 61 -17.90 -10.64 21.21
CA PHE A 61 -17.68 -12.07 20.96
C PHE A 61 -18.94 -12.76 20.41
N LYS A 62 -20.14 -12.31 20.80
CA LYS A 62 -21.41 -12.84 20.28
C LYS A 62 -21.54 -12.65 18.76
N GLN A 63 -20.89 -11.66 18.17
CA GLN A 63 -20.88 -11.44 16.71
C GLN A 63 -20.28 -12.63 15.95
N PHE A 64 -19.34 -13.37 16.55
CA PHE A 64 -18.82 -14.62 15.96
C PHE A 64 -19.94 -15.62 15.66
N LYS A 65 -20.96 -15.72 16.51
CA LYS A 65 -22.11 -16.63 16.27
C LYS A 65 -23.02 -16.15 15.15
N GLN A 66 -22.98 -14.86 14.82
CA GLN A 66 -23.81 -14.24 13.78
C GLN A 66 -23.13 -14.34 12.42
N ASN A 67 -21.82 -14.07 12.35
CA ASN A 67 -21.02 -14.19 11.14
C ASN A 67 -19.57 -14.62 11.47
N PRO A 68 -19.30 -15.95 11.51
CA PRO A 68 -17.99 -16.48 11.87
C PRO A 68 -16.86 -16.03 10.96
N GLU A 69 -17.05 -16.03 9.63
CA GLU A 69 -16.03 -15.66 8.65
C GLU A 69 -15.63 -14.19 8.79
N HIS A 70 -16.63 -13.31 8.88
CA HIS A 70 -16.36 -11.88 9.06
C HIS A 70 -15.66 -11.62 10.40
N PHE A 71 -16.10 -12.25 11.48
CA PHE A 71 -15.44 -12.11 12.79
C PHE A 71 -13.98 -12.59 12.73
N ILE A 72 -13.70 -13.75 12.11
CA ILE A 72 -12.34 -14.27 11.95
C ILE A 72 -11.48 -13.31 11.12
N SER A 73 -12.01 -12.79 10.02
CA SER A 73 -11.33 -11.83 9.16
C SER A 73 -10.96 -10.56 9.92
N GLU A 74 -11.93 -9.94 10.58
CA GLU A 74 -11.71 -8.68 11.31
C GLU A 74 -10.81 -8.87 12.53
N ALA A 75 -11.00 -9.93 13.31
CA ALA A 75 -10.13 -10.23 14.44
C ALA A 75 -8.68 -10.51 13.97
N THR A 76 -8.50 -11.25 12.86
CA THR A 76 -7.18 -11.48 12.25
C THR A 76 -6.51 -10.16 11.89
N ARG A 77 -7.25 -9.27 11.21
CA ARG A 77 -6.75 -7.97 10.78
C ARG A 77 -6.30 -7.13 11.97
N LEU A 78 -7.18 -6.94 12.95
CA LEU A 78 -6.91 -6.13 14.14
C LEU A 78 -5.71 -6.67 14.93
N ILE A 79 -5.61 -7.98 15.12
CA ILE A 79 -4.47 -8.61 15.80
C ILE A 79 -3.17 -8.33 15.04
N ASN A 80 -3.18 -8.50 13.71
CA ASN A 80 -2.00 -8.24 12.88
C ASN A 80 -1.59 -6.75 12.89
N GLU A 81 -2.55 -5.82 12.90
CA GLU A 81 -2.27 -4.37 13.01
C GLU A 81 -1.65 -3.99 14.36
N GLN A 82 -2.14 -4.56 15.47
CA GLN A 82 -1.54 -4.33 16.78
C GLN A 82 -0.15 -4.96 16.87
N LYS A 83 0.00 -6.19 16.37
CA LYS A 83 1.31 -6.87 16.27
C LYS A 83 2.31 -6.03 15.47
N ALA A 84 1.87 -5.46 14.34
CA ALA A 84 2.68 -4.58 13.51
C ALA A 84 3.19 -3.38 14.29
N THR A 85 2.31 -2.71 15.02
CA THR A 85 2.65 -1.51 15.79
C THR A 85 3.73 -1.80 16.82
N VAL A 86 3.59 -2.91 17.57
CA VAL A 86 4.60 -3.33 18.55
C VAL A 86 5.93 -3.68 17.88
N ILE A 87 5.91 -4.38 16.73
CA ILE A 87 7.14 -4.72 16.01
C ILE A 87 7.80 -3.45 15.47
N ILE A 88 7.04 -2.50 14.92
CA ILE A 88 7.54 -1.21 14.42
C ILE A 88 8.30 -0.47 15.52
N GLU A 89 7.81 -0.45 16.76
CA GLU A 89 8.49 0.17 17.90
C GLU A 89 9.86 -0.42 18.19
N GLN A 90 10.06 -1.71 17.93
CA GLN A 90 11.31 -2.44 18.19
C GLN A 90 12.09 -2.78 16.92
N LEU A 91 11.70 -2.23 15.77
CA LEU A 91 12.24 -2.60 14.47
C LEU A 91 13.67 -2.09 14.31
N THR A 92 14.58 -3.01 14.00
CA THR A 92 15.98 -2.71 13.67
C THR A 92 16.31 -3.23 12.27
N TYR A 93 16.90 -2.38 11.43
CA TYR A 93 17.36 -2.76 10.09
C TYR A 93 18.87 -2.91 10.00
N ASP A 94 19.37 -4.09 9.66
CA ASP A 94 20.79 -4.30 9.49
C ASP A 94 21.11 -4.45 8.01
N GLU A 95 22.18 -3.80 7.56
CA GLU A 95 22.60 -3.88 6.16
C GLU A 95 23.12 -5.29 5.85
N THR A 96 22.68 -5.82 4.72
CA THR A 96 23.29 -7.01 4.13
C THR A 96 24.45 -6.60 3.23
N SER A 97 25.27 -7.56 2.82
CA SER A 97 26.31 -7.34 1.80
C SER A 97 25.76 -7.27 0.37
N ASP A 98 24.43 -7.35 0.19
CA ASP A 98 23.82 -7.40 -1.13
C ASP A 98 23.91 -6.04 -1.81
N GLN A 99 24.23 -6.07 -3.11
CA GLN A 99 24.35 -4.88 -3.94
C GLN A 99 23.56 -5.06 -5.23
N HIS A 100 22.92 -3.99 -5.65
CA HIS A 100 22.15 -3.94 -6.88
C HIS A 100 22.89 -3.12 -7.93
N SER A 101 23.07 -3.68 -9.14
CA SER A 101 23.54 -2.91 -10.30
C SER A 101 22.40 -2.06 -10.87
N ILE A 102 22.72 -1.18 -11.83
CA ILE A 102 21.73 -0.39 -12.57
C ILE A 102 20.69 -1.24 -13.30
N ASP A 103 20.96 -2.55 -13.49
CA ASP A 103 20.07 -3.48 -14.17
C ASP A 103 18.79 -3.75 -13.38
N ILE A 104 18.70 -3.37 -12.10
CA ILE A 104 17.43 -3.48 -11.36
C ILE A 104 16.28 -2.71 -12.01
N PHE A 105 16.60 -1.61 -12.71
CA PHE A 105 15.62 -0.78 -13.37
C PHE A 105 15.15 -1.37 -14.71
N THR A 106 15.91 -2.31 -15.29
CA THR A 106 15.58 -3.01 -16.56
C THR A 106 15.06 -4.42 -16.33
N THR A 107 15.42 -5.06 -15.19
CA THR A 107 15.02 -6.42 -14.83
C THR A 107 13.51 -6.50 -14.63
N GLY A 108 12.83 -7.29 -15.47
CA GLY A 108 11.37 -7.46 -15.42
C GLY A 108 10.57 -6.51 -16.31
N GLN A 109 11.22 -5.61 -17.08
CA GLN A 109 10.55 -4.79 -18.10
C GLN A 109 10.27 -5.57 -19.41
N SER A 110 9.89 -6.85 -19.32
CA SER A 110 9.50 -7.62 -20.50
C SER A 110 8.13 -7.14 -21.00
N LYS A 111 8.14 -6.39 -22.12
CA LYS A 111 6.99 -5.78 -22.80
C LYS A 111 6.42 -4.52 -22.11
N GLN A 112 7.21 -3.45 -22.08
CA GLN A 112 6.62 -2.13 -21.92
C GLN A 112 5.89 -1.74 -23.21
N ASP A 113 4.58 -1.51 -23.10
CA ASP A 113 3.79 -0.91 -24.17
C ASP A 113 4.13 0.58 -24.27
N PHE A 114 5.01 0.92 -25.21
CA PHE A 114 5.43 2.29 -25.46
C PHE A 114 4.29 3.20 -25.95
N SER A 115 3.09 2.67 -26.24
CA SER A 115 1.90 3.50 -26.47
C SER A 115 1.57 4.42 -25.29
N LYS A 116 1.97 4.02 -24.06
CA LYS A 116 1.78 4.80 -22.83
C LYS A 116 3.00 5.64 -22.44
N ALA A 117 4.10 5.54 -23.16
CA ALA A 117 5.34 6.27 -22.87
C ALA A 117 5.12 7.79 -22.95
N SER A 118 5.82 8.53 -22.10
CA SER A 118 5.84 9.99 -22.13
C SER A 118 6.55 10.52 -23.39
N GLN A 119 6.50 11.84 -23.60
CA GLN A 119 7.50 12.49 -24.45
C GLN A 119 8.91 12.25 -23.89
N LYS A 120 9.94 12.46 -24.72
CA LYS A 120 11.33 12.29 -24.31
C LYS A 120 11.62 13.16 -23.07
N LEU A 121 12.04 12.51 -22.00
CA LEU A 121 12.31 13.11 -20.69
C LEU A 121 13.74 13.68 -20.65
N LYS A 122 13.92 14.73 -19.85
CA LYS A 122 15.19 15.44 -19.66
C LYS A 122 15.86 15.10 -18.33
N ASN A 123 15.07 14.98 -17.27
CA ASN A 123 15.55 14.80 -15.90
C ASN A 123 15.40 13.34 -15.44
N HIS A 124 14.79 12.46 -16.22
CA HIS A 124 14.64 11.05 -15.85
C HIS A 124 15.92 10.24 -16.15
N ILE A 125 16.16 9.16 -15.41
CA ILE A 125 17.30 8.25 -15.67
C ILE A 125 17.24 7.55 -17.05
N TYR A 126 16.08 7.58 -17.72
CA TYR A 126 15.85 7.08 -19.06
C TYR A 126 15.08 8.10 -19.90
N ASP A 127 15.22 8.01 -21.22
CA ASP A 127 14.50 8.85 -22.18
C ASP A 127 12.97 8.77 -22.03
N TYR A 128 12.43 7.68 -21.47
CA TYR A 128 11.00 7.44 -21.33
C TYR A 128 10.65 6.77 -19.99
N VAL A 129 9.43 7.02 -19.51
CA VAL A 129 8.86 6.33 -18.35
C VAL A 129 7.43 5.87 -18.65
N VAL A 130 7.09 4.67 -18.17
CA VAL A 130 5.71 4.15 -18.24
C VAL A 130 4.97 4.54 -16.97
N THR A 131 3.81 5.19 -17.15
CA THR A 131 2.93 5.59 -16.06
C THR A 131 1.64 4.78 -16.10
N ASP A 132 1.17 4.37 -14.92
CA ASP A 132 0.00 3.52 -14.74
C ASP A 132 -1.28 4.33 -14.46
N SER A 133 -1.15 5.63 -14.14
CA SER A 133 -2.27 6.52 -13.83
C SER A 133 -2.11 7.94 -14.40
N ASN A 134 -3.22 8.68 -14.48
CA ASN A 134 -3.20 10.10 -14.85
C ASN A 134 -2.46 10.96 -13.82
N ILE A 135 -2.50 10.57 -12.55
CA ILE A 135 -1.79 11.25 -11.45
C ILE A 135 -0.28 11.11 -11.66
N GLU A 136 0.20 9.89 -11.92
CA GLU A 136 1.62 9.65 -12.24
C GLU A 136 2.06 10.42 -13.48
N ARG A 137 1.22 10.47 -14.52
CA ARG A 137 1.53 11.20 -15.76
C ARG A 137 1.68 12.70 -15.52
N ALA A 138 0.81 13.29 -14.71
CA ALA A 138 0.93 14.69 -14.31
C ALA A 138 2.19 14.91 -13.45
N PHE A 139 2.45 14.01 -12.50
CA PHE A 139 3.62 14.07 -11.62
C PHE A 139 4.94 14.03 -12.40
N VAL A 140 5.08 13.09 -13.34
CA VAL A 140 6.23 13.00 -14.25
C VAL A 140 6.44 14.28 -15.04
N LYS A 141 5.36 14.91 -15.54
CA LYS A 141 5.45 16.17 -16.28
C LYS A 141 6.02 17.30 -15.42
N GLU A 142 5.55 17.43 -14.18
CA GLU A 142 6.06 18.43 -13.24
C GLU A 142 7.54 18.18 -12.89
N LEU A 143 7.91 16.92 -12.59
CA LEU A 143 9.30 16.55 -12.30
C LEU A 143 10.27 16.84 -13.46
N ASP A 144 9.84 16.57 -14.70
CA ASP A 144 10.69 16.75 -15.88
C ASP A 144 10.81 18.22 -16.34
N THR A 145 9.89 19.08 -15.90
CA THR A 145 9.90 20.53 -16.21
C THR A 145 10.49 21.38 -15.09
N SER A 146 10.67 20.82 -13.90
CA SER A 146 11.24 21.50 -12.75
C SER A 146 12.73 21.76 -12.91
N ALA A 147 13.16 22.99 -12.60
CA ALA A 147 14.57 23.36 -12.53
C ALA A 147 15.25 22.89 -11.24
N GLU A 148 14.47 22.57 -10.21
CA GLU A 148 14.96 22.11 -8.91
C GLU A 148 15.26 20.60 -8.91
N VAL A 149 14.65 19.85 -9.84
CA VAL A 149 14.88 18.41 -10.00
C VAL A 149 16.13 18.19 -10.86
N VAL A 150 17.13 17.52 -10.29
CA VAL A 150 18.37 17.16 -11.01
C VAL A 150 18.20 15.85 -11.76
N VAL A 151 17.67 14.83 -11.07
CA VAL A 151 17.41 13.52 -11.65
C VAL A 151 16.29 12.82 -10.88
N TYR A 152 15.48 12.01 -11.58
CA TYR A 152 14.48 11.16 -10.94
C TYR A 152 14.34 9.79 -11.64
N ALA A 153 13.79 8.82 -10.91
CA ALA A 153 13.53 7.47 -11.39
C ALA A 153 12.20 6.93 -10.84
N LYS A 154 11.45 6.20 -11.66
CA LYS A 154 10.42 5.28 -11.15
C LYS A 154 11.10 3.99 -10.67
N LEU A 155 10.86 3.61 -9.43
CA LEU A 155 11.40 2.39 -8.86
C LEU A 155 10.67 1.17 -9.46
N PRO A 156 11.39 0.07 -9.73
CA PRO A 156 10.78 -1.12 -10.31
C PRO A 156 9.86 -1.79 -9.28
N ARG A 157 8.80 -2.45 -9.76
CA ARG A 157 7.84 -3.18 -8.91
C ARG A 157 8.47 -4.29 -8.05
N GLY A 158 9.71 -4.70 -8.34
CA GLY A 158 10.47 -5.69 -7.57
C GLY A 158 11.33 -5.10 -6.45
N PHE A 159 11.36 -3.77 -6.28
CA PHE A 159 12.13 -3.11 -5.21
C PHE A 159 11.31 -3.03 -3.93
N PHE A 160 11.63 -3.87 -2.95
CA PHE A 160 10.84 -3.99 -1.72
C PHE A 160 11.63 -3.61 -0.48
N ILE A 161 11.01 -2.81 0.39
CA ILE A 161 11.40 -2.63 1.78
C ILE A 161 10.61 -3.66 2.60
N PRO A 162 11.28 -4.65 3.22
CA PRO A 162 10.58 -5.65 4.02
C PRO A 162 9.98 -4.98 5.26
N THR A 163 8.70 -5.26 5.51
CA THR A 163 8.01 -4.80 6.72
C THR A 163 7.30 -5.95 7.42
N PRO A 164 7.03 -5.85 8.74
CA PRO A 164 6.29 -6.87 9.49
C PRO A 164 4.86 -7.11 8.99
N VAL A 165 4.28 -6.19 8.22
CA VAL A 165 2.94 -6.28 7.63
C VAL A 165 2.96 -6.54 6.12
N GLY A 166 4.09 -7.06 5.63
CA GLY A 166 4.32 -7.36 4.23
C GLY A 166 5.10 -6.26 3.51
N ASP A 167 5.61 -6.60 2.33
CA ASP A 167 6.55 -5.74 1.63
C ASP A 167 5.93 -4.39 1.23
N TYR A 168 6.77 -3.36 1.30
CA TYR A 168 6.47 -2.00 0.85
C TYR A 168 7.29 -1.68 -0.39
N ASN A 169 6.64 -1.29 -1.49
CA ASN A 169 7.30 -0.90 -2.72
C ASN A 169 7.16 0.62 -2.91
N PRO A 170 8.23 1.40 -2.66
CA PRO A 170 8.23 2.83 -2.96
C PRO A 170 8.12 3.09 -4.48
N ASP A 171 7.39 4.10 -4.93
CA ASP A 171 7.19 4.35 -6.39
C ASP A 171 8.33 5.16 -7.03
N TRP A 172 8.84 6.19 -6.36
CA TRP A 172 9.76 7.17 -6.95
C TRP A 172 11.06 7.32 -6.16
N ALA A 173 12.13 7.72 -6.84
CA ALA A 173 13.35 8.23 -6.23
C ALA A 173 13.73 9.51 -6.97
N ILE A 174 13.77 10.63 -6.25
CA ILE A 174 13.97 11.97 -6.83
C ILE A 174 15.23 12.56 -6.21
N SER A 175 15.94 13.45 -6.91
CA SER A 175 17.06 14.21 -6.36
C SER A 175 16.88 15.69 -6.69
N PHE A 176 16.89 16.52 -5.65
CA PHE A 176 16.78 17.98 -5.76
C PHE A 176 18.14 18.68 -5.71
N LYS A 177 18.16 19.94 -6.15
CA LYS A 177 19.30 20.85 -6.09
C LYS A 177 19.21 21.73 -4.84
N GLU A 178 20.01 21.46 -3.81
CA GLU A 178 20.12 22.33 -2.63
C GLU A 178 21.55 22.88 -2.51
N GLY A 179 21.74 24.15 -2.85
CA GLY A 179 23.08 24.79 -2.80
C GLY A 179 24.16 24.01 -3.55
N SER A 180 25.18 23.51 -2.83
CA SER A 180 26.29 22.69 -3.35
C SER A 180 26.23 21.21 -2.95
N VAL A 181 25.24 20.80 -2.14
CA VAL A 181 25.11 19.45 -1.62
C VAL A 181 23.84 18.85 -2.19
N LYS A 182 24.00 17.89 -3.10
CA LYS A 182 22.90 17.02 -3.53
C LYS A 182 22.40 16.26 -2.31
N HIS A 183 21.13 15.84 -2.33
CA HIS A 183 20.56 14.63 -1.73
C HIS A 183 19.24 14.96 -1.02
N ILE A 184 18.13 14.76 -1.73
CA ILE A 184 16.86 14.44 -1.07
C ILE A 184 16.18 13.34 -1.86
N TYR A 185 16.25 12.11 -1.38
CA TYR A 185 15.62 10.93 -2.00
C TYR A 185 14.17 10.79 -1.57
N PHE A 186 13.27 11.45 -2.30
CA PHE A 186 11.84 11.28 -2.05
C PHE A 186 11.31 10.01 -2.68
N VAL A 187 10.68 9.19 -1.83
CA VAL A 187 9.68 8.22 -2.26
C VAL A 187 8.32 8.89 -2.21
N ALA A 188 7.82 9.31 -3.36
CA ALA A 188 6.41 9.65 -3.50
C ALA A 188 5.59 8.37 -3.70
N GLU A 189 4.38 8.31 -3.17
CA GLU A 189 3.42 7.24 -3.47
C GLU A 189 2.17 7.89 -4.05
N THR A 190 1.94 7.71 -5.35
CA THR A 190 0.84 8.37 -6.03
C THR A 190 -0.45 7.61 -5.76
N LYS A 191 -1.24 8.04 -4.77
CA LYS A 191 -2.48 7.36 -4.39
C LYS A 191 -3.56 7.47 -5.47
N GLY A 192 -3.70 6.43 -6.27
CA GLY A 192 -4.89 6.20 -7.10
C GLY A 192 -6.02 5.60 -6.25
N SER A 193 -7.03 6.41 -5.92
CA SER A 193 -8.30 6.06 -5.24
C SER A 193 -8.27 4.83 -4.33
N MET A 194 -8.12 5.07 -3.03
CA MET A 194 -8.20 4.11 -1.93
C MET A 194 -9.39 3.15 -2.04
N SER A 195 -9.07 1.86 -2.10
CA SER A 195 -9.89 0.76 -1.60
C SER A 195 -10.09 0.89 -0.07
N SER A 196 -10.96 0.07 0.53
CA SER A 196 -11.57 0.17 1.88
C SER A 196 -10.74 0.78 3.03
N MET A 197 -11.43 1.28 4.08
CA MET A 197 -10.79 1.81 5.30
C MET A 197 -9.70 0.88 5.88
N ASP A 198 -9.90 -0.44 5.77
CA ASP A 198 -8.97 -1.46 6.27
C ASP A 198 -7.65 -1.52 5.49
N LEU A 199 -7.69 -1.29 4.17
CA LEU A 199 -6.48 -1.27 3.34
C LEU A 199 -5.61 -0.05 3.67
N ARG A 200 -6.25 1.06 4.08
CA ARG A 200 -5.56 2.29 4.49
C ARG A 200 -4.74 2.09 5.76
N ALA A 201 -5.28 1.38 6.75
CA ALA A 201 -4.59 1.18 8.03
C ALA A 201 -3.31 0.33 7.88
N VAL A 202 -3.36 -0.72 7.06
CA VAL A 202 -2.18 -1.56 6.78
C VAL A 202 -1.14 -0.80 5.96
N GLU A 203 -1.58 -0.03 4.97
CA GLU A 203 -0.71 0.83 4.15
C GLU A 203 -0.02 1.90 5.01
N GLU A 204 -0.75 2.56 5.91
CA GLU A 204 -0.18 3.50 6.88
C GLU A 204 0.89 2.85 7.75
N LYS A 205 0.68 1.61 8.23
CA LYS A 205 1.70 0.89 9.00
C LYS A 205 2.93 0.55 8.18
N LYS A 206 2.79 0.24 6.88
CA LYS A 206 3.94 0.05 5.97
C LYS A 206 4.73 1.35 5.79
N ILE A 207 4.03 2.47 5.64
CA ILE A 207 4.64 3.81 5.55
C ILE A 207 5.40 4.14 6.84
N ASP A 208 4.83 3.87 8.01
CA ASP A 208 5.50 4.06 9.30
C ASP A 208 6.79 3.21 9.42
N CYS A 209 6.77 1.97 8.91
CA CYS A 209 7.97 1.13 8.85
C CYS A 209 9.05 1.78 7.95
N ALA A 210 8.65 2.26 6.77
CA ALA A 210 9.55 2.91 5.83
C ALA A 210 10.17 4.18 6.41
N LYS A 211 9.40 5.00 7.15
CA LYS A 211 9.95 6.16 7.89
C LYS A 211 11.09 5.75 8.82
N LYS A 212 10.87 4.72 9.65
CA LYS A 212 11.91 4.20 10.55
C LYS A 212 13.12 3.60 9.82
N PHE A 213 12.89 2.97 8.67
CA PHE A 213 13.96 2.45 7.83
C PHE A 213 14.91 3.56 7.39
N PHE A 214 14.37 4.61 6.79
CA PHE A 214 15.17 5.73 6.29
C PHE A 214 15.80 6.55 7.42
N ASP A 215 15.13 6.71 8.56
CA ASP A 215 15.73 7.31 9.77
C ASP A 215 16.97 6.53 10.24
N LYS A 216 16.92 5.18 10.24
CA LYS A 216 18.07 4.35 10.62
C LYS A 216 19.21 4.51 9.60
N ILE A 217 18.90 4.60 8.30
CA ILE A 217 19.92 4.86 7.27
C ILE A 217 20.59 6.20 7.51
N ASN A 218 19.83 7.29 7.73
CA ASN A 218 20.39 8.63 8.01
C ASN A 218 21.32 8.64 9.22
N ARG A 219 20.92 7.96 10.32
CA ARG A 219 21.77 7.83 11.51
C ARG A 219 23.08 7.12 11.21
N LYS A 220 23.07 6.12 10.33
CA LYS A 220 24.26 5.35 9.97
C LYS A 220 25.19 6.08 9.01
N ILE A 221 24.66 6.78 8.01
CA ILE A 221 25.46 7.59 7.08
C ILE A 221 25.97 8.90 7.72
N GLY A 222 25.53 9.21 8.94
CA GLY A 222 26.01 10.35 9.72
C GLY A 222 25.62 11.71 9.14
N ALA A 223 24.56 11.75 8.32
CA ALA A 223 24.08 12.97 7.68
C ALA A 223 22.58 12.84 7.38
N ASP A 224 21.85 13.94 7.50
CA ASP A 224 20.42 14.02 7.16
C ASP A 224 20.25 14.19 5.63
N LYS A 225 20.75 13.22 4.86
CA LYS A 225 20.81 13.27 3.39
C LYS A 225 19.61 12.61 2.71
N ILE A 226 18.81 11.84 3.45
CA ILE A 226 17.73 11.04 2.87
C ILE A 226 16.42 11.42 3.56
N LYS A 227 15.56 12.19 2.89
CA LYS A 227 14.23 12.51 3.40
C LYS A 227 13.19 11.60 2.76
N TYR A 228 12.53 10.77 3.55
CA TYR A 228 11.40 9.96 3.11
C TYR A 228 10.09 10.55 3.63
N ASP A 229 9.15 10.82 2.73
CA ASP A 229 7.78 11.15 3.11
C ASP A 229 6.80 10.87 1.98
N VAL A 230 5.53 10.71 2.32
CA VAL A 230 4.46 10.37 1.37
C VAL A 230 3.82 11.65 0.84
N VAL A 231 3.93 11.87 -0.47
CA VAL A 231 3.36 13.05 -1.15
C VAL A 231 2.31 12.62 -2.17
N THR A 232 1.20 13.36 -2.23
CA THR A 232 0.09 13.05 -3.15
C THR A 232 0.28 13.67 -4.54
N ASP A 233 1.15 14.67 -4.64
CA ASP A 233 1.37 15.49 -5.82
C ASP A 233 2.70 16.27 -5.70
N TYR A 234 3.08 16.95 -6.79
CA TYR A 234 4.31 17.71 -6.86
C TYR A 234 4.32 18.97 -5.97
N VAL A 235 3.16 19.56 -5.69
CA VAL A 235 3.10 20.76 -4.84
C VAL A 235 3.50 20.41 -3.41
N LYS A 236 2.91 19.35 -2.84
CA LYS A 236 3.29 18.85 -1.51
C LYS A 236 4.74 18.40 -1.44
N LEU A 237 5.26 17.84 -2.53
CA LEU A 237 6.68 17.50 -2.63
C LEU A 237 7.55 18.75 -2.44
N MET A 238 7.23 19.84 -3.12
CA MET A 238 7.99 21.09 -3.00
C MET A 238 7.83 21.76 -1.63
N GLU A 239 6.67 21.65 -0.97
CA GLU A 239 6.48 22.13 0.41
C GLU A 239 7.38 21.40 1.43
N MET A 240 7.80 20.17 1.13
CA MET A 240 8.71 19.41 1.98
C MET A 240 10.19 19.66 1.65
N VAL A 241 10.49 20.12 0.43
CA VAL A 241 11.85 20.44 -0.02
C VAL A 241 12.27 21.83 0.45
N ASN A 242 11.34 22.79 0.47
CA ASN A 242 11.55 24.18 0.87
C ASN A 242 11.38 24.39 2.38
#